data_AF-A0A7V2ZIQ3-F1
#
_entry.id   AF-A0A7V2ZIQ3-F1
#
_cell.length_a   1.000
_cell.length_b   1.000
_cell.length_c   1.000
_cell.angle_alpha   90.00
_cell.angle_beta   90.00
_cell.angle_gamma   90.00
#
_symmetry.space_group_name_H-M   'P 1'
#
loop_
_entity.id
_entity.type
_entity.pdbx_description
1 polymer ?
#
loop_
_entity_poly.entity_id
_entity_poly.type
_entity_poly.pdbx_seq_one_letter_code
_entity_poly.pdbx_strand_id
1 'polypeptide(L)'
;MELDFFFPLEENILIGPRVNLNIETGVLFKIPEEYLWDINLVLRYIPLLSERFILSIGTGVGYSMAQKRGELIGTNMLLVQEYEEIHSSSVSVLAEIEGSVLLTDNFGINLSGYTLFADDRTFIRYQIGLFLCKILEIK
;
A
#
# COMPACT_ATOMS: atom_id res chain seq x y z
N MET A 1 6.56 -1.04 1.76
CA MET A 1 7.14 -1.63 0.55
C MET A 1 5.98 -2.17 -0.25
N GLU A 2 5.80 -1.67 -1.45
CA GLU A 2 4.69 -1.99 -2.34
C GLU A 2 5.24 -2.67 -3.60
N LEU A 3 4.55 -3.70 -4.06
CA LEU A 3 4.90 -4.46 -5.25
C LEU A 3 3.64 -4.71 -6.06
N ASP A 4 3.67 -4.19 -7.29
CA ASP A 4 2.51 -4.07 -8.15
C ASP A 4 2.82 -4.72 -9.50
N PHE A 5 1.96 -5.65 -9.92
CA PHE A 5 2.05 -6.29 -11.24
C PHE A 5 0.72 -6.17 -11.96
N PHE A 6 0.64 -5.22 -12.89
CA PHE A 6 -0.58 -4.92 -13.61
C PHE A 6 -0.51 -5.38 -15.07
N PHE A 7 -1.62 -5.94 -15.54
CA PHE A 7 -1.84 -6.34 -16.93
C PHE A 7 -2.94 -5.48 -17.54
N PRO A 8 -2.81 -5.06 -18.81
CA PRO A 8 -3.87 -4.34 -19.50
C PRO A 8 -5.06 -5.27 -19.75
N LEU A 9 -6.26 -4.82 -19.35
CA LEU A 9 -7.53 -5.49 -19.64
C LEU A 9 -8.22 -4.83 -20.84
N GLU A 10 -8.30 -3.50 -20.83
CA GLU A 10 -8.82 -2.64 -21.89
C GLU A 10 -8.01 -1.34 -21.96
N GLU A 11 -8.39 -0.45 -22.88
CA GLU A 11 -7.82 0.90 -22.93
C GLU A 11 -8.01 1.59 -21.58
N ASN A 12 -6.91 2.04 -20.97
CA ASN A 12 -6.88 2.70 -19.66
C ASN A 12 -7.36 1.85 -18.47
N ILE A 13 -7.60 0.55 -18.64
CA ILE A 13 -7.99 -0.36 -17.54
C ILE A 13 -6.92 -1.42 -17.34
N LEU A 14 -6.41 -1.51 -16.11
CA LEU A 14 -5.44 -2.52 -15.69
C LEU A 14 -6.02 -3.41 -14.60
N ILE A 15 -5.59 -4.66 -14.56
CA ILE A 15 -5.90 -5.59 -13.47
C ILE A 15 -4.63 -6.28 -13.00
N GLY A 16 -4.49 -6.48 -11.70
CA GLY A 16 -3.29 -7.10 -11.17
C GLY A 16 -3.28 -7.31 -9.66
N PRO A 17 -2.42 -8.20 -9.16
CA PRO A 17 -2.14 -8.25 -7.74
C PRO A 17 -1.32 -7.03 -7.30
N ARG A 18 -1.71 -6.50 -6.15
CA ARG A 18 -1.00 -5.48 -5.38
C ARG A 18 -0.64 -6.09 -4.03
N VAL A 19 0.64 -6.07 -3.68
CA VAL A 19 1.14 -6.53 -2.37
C VAL A 19 1.76 -5.35 -1.66
N ASN A 20 1.32 -5.06 -0.44
CA ASN A 20 1.93 -4.02 0.37
C ASN A 20 2.33 -4.56 1.76
N LEU A 21 3.50 -4.13 2.22
CA LEU A 21 4.03 -4.36 3.55
C LEU A 21 4.43 -3.02 4.16
N ASN A 22 3.68 -2.59 5.17
CA ASN A 22 3.92 -1.36 5.90
C ASN A 22 4.44 -1.73 7.29
N ILE A 23 5.64 -1.27 7.64
CA ILE A 23 6.25 -1.46 8.96
C ILE A 23 6.47 -0.08 9.57
N GLU A 24 6.10 0.11 10.83
CA GLU A 24 6.36 1.36 11.53
C GLU A 24 7.83 1.41 12.00
N THR A 25 8.68 2.14 11.25
CA THR A 25 10.14 2.20 11.47
C THR A 25 10.60 3.17 12.58
N GLY A 26 9.67 3.85 13.26
CA GLY A 26 9.99 4.92 14.23
C GLY A 26 10.13 4.48 15.69
N VAL A 27 10.11 3.18 15.99
CA VAL A 27 9.79 2.69 17.33
C VAL A 27 10.98 2.02 18.00
N LEU A 28 12.08 2.75 18.18
CA LEU A 28 13.34 2.24 18.77
C LEU A 28 13.21 1.72 20.22
N PHE A 29 12.07 1.89 20.88
CA PHE A 29 11.85 1.52 22.28
C PHE A 29 10.44 1.00 22.58
N LYS A 30 9.69 0.50 21.59
CA LYS A 30 8.41 -0.17 21.86
C LYS A 30 8.30 -1.48 21.12
N ILE A 31 7.80 -2.49 21.82
CA ILE A 31 7.60 -3.86 21.32
C ILE A 31 6.13 -4.21 21.58
N PRO A 32 5.43 -4.88 20.65
CA PRO A 32 5.91 -5.26 19.31
C PRO A 32 5.98 -4.10 18.30
N GLU A 33 6.73 -4.31 17.21
CA GLU A 33 6.64 -3.47 16.02
C GLU A 33 5.25 -3.60 15.40
N GLU A 34 4.71 -2.50 14.88
CA GLU A 34 3.44 -2.54 14.15
C GLU A 34 3.71 -2.76 12.67
N TYR A 35 2.93 -3.67 12.08
CA TYR A 35 2.92 -3.85 10.64
C TYR A 35 1.52 -4.08 10.11
N LEU A 36 1.35 -3.74 8.84
CA LEU A 36 0.19 -4.05 8.03
C LEU A 36 0.70 -4.65 6.73
N TRP A 37 0.32 -5.89 6.47
CA TRP A 37 0.56 -6.59 5.22
C TRP A 37 -0.77 -6.84 4.52
N ASP A 38 -0.84 -6.57 3.22
CA ASP A 38 -2.02 -6.85 2.40
C ASP A 38 -1.66 -7.38 1.02
N ILE A 39 -2.51 -8.25 0.50
CA ILE A 39 -2.50 -8.72 -0.89
C ILE A 39 -3.90 -8.56 -1.47
N ASN A 40 -4.02 -7.71 -2.49
CA ASN A 40 -5.29 -7.38 -3.12
C ASN A 40 -5.22 -7.63 -4.62
N LEU A 41 -6.28 -8.19 -5.19
CA LEU A 41 -6.51 -8.12 -6.63
C LEU A 41 -7.17 -6.78 -6.93
N VAL A 42 -6.49 -5.93 -7.70
CA VAL A 42 -6.87 -4.56 -7.93
C VAL A 42 -7.22 -4.35 -9.40
N LEU A 43 -8.32 -3.65 -9.64
CA LEU A 43 -8.68 -3.06 -10.92
C LEU A 43 -8.35 -1.57 -10.88
N ARG A 44 -7.47 -1.11 -11.77
CA ARG A 44 -7.06 0.29 -11.93
C ARG A 44 -7.65 0.88 -13.20
N TYR A 45 -8.12 2.11 -13.10
CA TYR A 45 -8.50 2.95 -14.22
C TYR A 45 -7.55 4.15 -14.30
N ILE A 46 -7.07 4.46 -15.50
CA ILE A 46 -6.12 5.54 -15.79
C ILE A 46 -6.87 6.67 -16.52
N PRO A 47 -7.55 7.58 -15.80
CA PRO A 47 -8.28 8.68 -16.44
C PRO A 47 -7.37 9.69 -17.15
N LEU A 48 -6.09 9.77 -16.76
CA LEU A 48 -5.14 10.72 -17.33
C LEU A 48 -3.81 10.03 -17.55
N LEU A 49 -3.43 9.94 -18.82
CA LEU A 49 -2.11 9.52 -19.25
C LEU A 49 -1.53 10.61 -20.16
N SER A 50 -0.41 11.18 -19.75
CA SER A 50 0.37 12.17 -20.50
C SER A 50 1.83 11.70 -20.59
N GLU A 51 2.65 12.40 -21.38
CA GLU A 51 4.07 12.08 -21.57
C GLU A 51 4.86 11.94 -20.27
N ARG A 52 4.44 12.68 -19.22
CA ARG A 52 5.14 12.70 -17.92
C ARG A 52 4.27 12.45 -16.71
N PHE A 53 2.96 12.40 -16.87
CA PHE A 53 2.02 12.35 -15.77
C PHE A 53 1.04 11.20 -15.96
N ILE A 54 0.86 10.42 -14.91
CA ILE A 54 -0.11 9.32 -14.85
C ILE A 54 -0.97 9.57 -13.63
N LEU A 55 -2.28 9.60 -13.81
CA LEU A 55 -3.23 9.54 -12.71
C LEU A 55 -3.99 8.23 -12.84
N SER A 56 -4.04 7.47 -11.75
CA SER A 56 -4.84 6.26 -11.68
C SER A 56 -5.69 6.24 -10.43
N ILE A 57 -6.85 5.60 -10.55
CA ILE A 57 -7.73 5.25 -9.44
C ILE A 57 -7.91 3.74 -9.46
N GLY A 58 -7.89 3.12 -8.30
CA GLY A 58 -7.97 1.68 -8.17
C GLY A 58 -8.96 1.26 -7.11
N THR A 59 -9.56 0.09 -7.32
CA THR A 59 -10.28 -0.61 -6.25
C THR A 59 -9.93 -2.08 -6.30
N GLY A 60 -9.89 -2.73 -5.16
CA GLY A 60 -9.51 -4.13 -5.08
C GLY A 60 -10.15 -4.84 -3.92
N VAL A 61 -10.05 -6.16 -3.97
CA VAL A 61 -10.45 -7.04 -2.88
C VAL A 61 -9.34 -8.04 -2.62
N GLY A 62 -9.20 -8.45 -1.38
CA GLY A 62 -8.07 -9.27 -1.00
C GLY A 62 -8.08 -9.70 0.44
N TYR A 63 -6.88 -9.86 0.96
CA TYR A 63 -6.65 -10.28 2.32
C TYR A 63 -5.60 -9.40 2.98
N SER A 64 -5.80 -9.11 4.25
CA SER A 64 -4.88 -8.31 5.04
C SER A 64 -4.56 -8.98 6.37
N MET A 65 -3.36 -8.76 6.86
CA MET A 65 -2.88 -9.11 8.18
C MET A 65 -2.27 -7.88 8.82
N ALA A 66 -2.62 -7.61 10.07
CA ALA A 66 -2.05 -6.51 10.82
C ALA A 66 -1.67 -6.97 12.23
N GLN A 67 -0.51 -6.49 12.68
CA GLN A 67 -0.07 -6.57 14.06
C GLN A 67 -0.06 -5.17 14.64
N LYS A 68 -0.81 -4.98 15.72
CA LYS A 68 -0.89 -3.71 16.44
C LYS A 68 -0.53 -3.89 17.90
N ARG A 69 -0.04 -2.81 18.50
CA ARG A 69 0.12 -2.70 19.94
C ARG A 69 -1.25 -2.45 20.60
N GLY A 70 -1.57 -3.25 21.61
CA GLY A 70 -2.71 -3.06 22.49
C GLY A 70 -2.35 -2.20 23.70
N GLU A 71 -2.73 -2.66 24.89
CA GLU A 71 -2.43 -1.95 26.13
C GLU A 71 -0.94 -2.07 26.52
N LEU A 72 -0.43 -1.09 27.27
CA LEU A 72 0.93 -1.14 27.80
C LEU A 72 1.00 -2.20 28.91
N ILE A 73 1.80 -3.24 28.70
CA ILE A 73 2.04 -4.33 29.66
C ILE A 73 3.06 -3.87 30.70
N GLY A 74 4.13 -3.20 30.27
CA GLY A 74 5.21 -2.83 31.17
C GLY A 74 6.33 -2.04 30.52
N THR A 75 7.31 -1.68 31.33
CA THR A 75 8.56 -1.08 30.85
C THR A 75 9.72 -1.86 31.44
N ASN A 76 10.58 -2.39 30.56
CA ASN A 76 11.74 -3.17 30.97
C ASN A 76 12.90 -2.27 31.42
N MET A 77 13.93 -2.87 32.04
CA MET A 77 15.13 -2.17 32.52
C MET A 77 15.87 -1.37 31.44
N LEU A 78 15.64 -1.66 30.16
CA LEU A 78 16.21 -0.94 29.02
C LEU A 78 15.31 0.19 28.48
N LEU A 79 14.33 0.66 29.26
CA LEU A 79 13.32 1.66 28.85
C LEU A 79 12.48 1.25 27.64
N VAL A 80 12.46 -0.05 27.32
CA VAL A 80 11.64 -0.62 26.26
C VAL A 80 10.22 -0.79 26.81
N GLN A 81 9.25 -0.14 26.17
CA GLN A 81 7.84 -0.26 26.48
C GLN A 81 7.29 -1.52 25.80
N GLU A 82 6.78 -2.44 26.61
CA GLU A 82 6.13 -3.66 26.14
C GLU A 82 4.62 -3.43 26.10
N TYR A 83 4.03 -3.72 24.96
CA TYR A 83 2.61 -3.64 24.72
C TYR A 83 2.06 -5.02 24.36
N GLU A 84 0.76 -5.19 24.56
CA GLU A 84 0.05 -6.37 24.10
C GLU A 84 0.15 -6.51 22.57
N GLU A 85 0.37 -7.73 22.12
CA GLU A 85 0.48 -8.06 20.71
C GLU A 85 -0.86 -8.52 20.16
N ILE A 86 -1.53 -7.62 19.44
CA ILE A 86 -2.85 -7.90 18.86
C ILE A 86 -2.67 -8.20 17.38
N HIS A 87 -2.95 -9.44 17.02
CA HIS A 87 -3.01 -9.90 15.63
C HIS A 87 -4.43 -9.79 15.10
N SER A 88 -4.56 -9.35 13.85
CA SER A 88 -5.83 -9.34 13.14
C SER A 88 -5.60 -9.73 11.69
N SER A 89 -6.51 -10.51 11.13
CA SER A 89 -6.48 -10.86 9.72
C SER A 89 -7.89 -10.96 9.18
N SER A 90 -8.11 -10.44 7.98
CA SER A 90 -9.44 -10.37 7.40
C SER A 90 -9.42 -10.15 5.90
N VAL A 91 -10.55 -10.45 5.27
CA VAL A 91 -10.85 -10.02 3.91
C VAL A 91 -10.83 -8.49 3.88
N SER A 92 -10.17 -7.95 2.87
CA SER A 92 -10.01 -6.51 2.70
C SER A 92 -10.65 -5.99 1.43
N VAL A 93 -11.16 -4.77 1.50
CA VAL A 93 -11.52 -3.95 0.34
C VAL A 93 -10.57 -2.77 0.28
N LEU A 94 -10.04 -2.50 -0.91
CA LEU A 94 -9.09 -1.43 -1.18
C LEU A 94 -9.75 -0.38 -2.08
N ALA A 95 -9.54 0.88 -1.75
CA ALA A 95 -9.71 2.00 -2.66
C ALA A 95 -8.41 2.81 -2.69
N GLU A 96 -7.89 3.11 -3.87
CA GLU A 96 -6.62 3.80 -4.04
C GLU A 96 -6.69 4.88 -5.11
N ILE A 97 -5.86 5.90 -4.94
CA ILE A 97 -5.57 6.93 -5.94
C ILE A 97 -4.05 7.08 -6.00
N GLU A 98 -3.50 7.07 -7.20
CA GLU A 98 -2.07 7.20 -7.43
C GLU A 98 -1.82 8.27 -8.49
N GLY A 99 -0.97 9.24 -8.14
CA GLY A 99 -0.43 10.23 -9.07
C GLY A 99 1.07 9.98 -9.26
N SER A 100 1.49 9.83 -10.51
CA SER A 100 2.83 9.40 -10.86
C SER A 100 3.45 10.38 -11.86
N VAL A 101 4.72 10.72 -11.63
CA VAL A 101 5.52 11.62 -12.47
C VAL A 101 6.73 10.86 -13.00
N LEU A 102 6.84 10.76 -14.32
CA LEU A 102 8.00 10.16 -14.98
C LEU A 102 9.18 11.14 -14.92
N LEU A 103 10.29 10.67 -14.35
CA LEU A 103 11.58 11.38 -14.36
C LEU A 103 12.40 11.03 -15.60
N THR A 104 12.24 9.81 -16.10
CA THR A 104 12.81 9.30 -17.34
C THR A 104 11.76 8.43 -18.05
N ASP A 105 12.09 7.94 -19.25
CA ASP A 105 11.20 7.07 -20.04
C ASP A 105 10.79 5.77 -19.34
N ASN A 106 11.53 5.34 -18.30
CA ASN A 106 11.29 4.07 -17.61
C ASN A 106 11.09 4.18 -16.10
N PHE A 107 11.34 5.36 -15.52
CA PHE A 107 11.42 5.53 -14.08
C PHE A 107 10.75 6.82 -13.64
N GLY A 108 10.02 6.75 -12.53
CA GLY A 108 9.36 7.92 -11.96
C GLY A 108 9.15 7.83 -10.47
N ILE A 109 8.54 8.88 -9.94
CA ILE A 109 8.10 8.98 -8.55
C ILE A 109 6.58 8.90 -8.55
N ASN A 110 6.01 8.12 -7.63
CA ASN A 110 4.58 8.12 -7.40
C ASN A 110 4.24 8.58 -5.98
N LEU A 111 3.04 9.13 -5.86
CA LEU A 111 2.37 9.39 -4.61
C LEU A 111 1.04 8.62 -4.65
N SER A 112 0.88 7.68 -3.74
CA SER A 112 -0.35 6.91 -3.59
C SER A 112 -1.02 7.22 -2.26
N GLY A 113 -2.33 7.33 -2.29
CA GLY A 113 -3.19 7.35 -1.12
C GLY A 113 -4.17 6.19 -1.22
N TYR A 114 -4.26 5.37 -0.18
CA TYR A 114 -5.20 4.25 -0.18
C TYR A 114 -5.93 4.10 1.15
N THR A 115 -7.14 3.57 1.04
CA THR A 115 -7.97 3.17 2.17
C THR A 115 -8.17 1.67 2.08
N LEU A 116 -7.81 0.96 3.15
CA LEU A 116 -8.03 -0.46 3.31
C LEU A 116 -9.11 -0.67 4.38
N PHE A 117 -10.22 -1.27 3.99
CA PHE A 117 -11.30 -1.69 4.87
C PHE A 117 -11.09 -3.16 5.19
N ALA A 118 -10.85 -3.48 6.46
CA ALA A 118 -10.51 -4.81 6.91
C ALA A 118 -11.24 -5.08 8.23
N ASP A 119 -12.22 -5.98 8.20
CA ASP A 119 -13.12 -6.26 9.33
C ASP A 119 -13.80 -4.95 9.84
N ASP A 120 -13.64 -4.61 11.12
CA ASP A 120 -14.15 -3.36 11.73
C ASP A 120 -13.18 -2.17 11.65
N ARG A 121 -12.10 -2.29 10.88
CA ARG A 121 -11.01 -1.30 10.86
C ARG A 121 -10.87 -0.67 9.48
N THR A 122 -10.66 0.64 9.50
CA THR A 122 -10.30 1.43 8.31
C THR A 122 -8.88 1.93 8.47
N PHE A 123 -8.02 1.60 7.51
CA PHE A 123 -6.64 2.07 7.46
C PHE A 123 -6.50 3.07 6.31
N ILE A 124 -6.15 4.31 6.63
CA ILE A 124 -5.85 5.35 5.63
C ILE A 124 -4.34 5.54 5.61
N ARG A 125 -3.73 5.43 4.44
CA ARG A 125 -2.28 5.49 4.26
C ARG A 125 -1.92 6.33 3.05
N TYR A 126 -0.73 6.92 3.14
CA TYR A 126 -0.09 7.66 2.06
C TYR A 126 1.32 7.12 1.89
N GLN A 127 1.75 6.97 0.64
CA GLN A 127 3.07 6.45 0.31
C GLN A 127 3.66 7.25 -0.83
N ILE A 128 4.96 7.54 -0.71
CA ILE A 128 5.78 8.05 -1.80
C ILE A 128 6.66 6.88 -2.24
N GLY A 129 6.66 6.57 -3.52
CA GLY A 129 7.39 5.45 -4.08
C GLY A 129 8.16 5.83 -5.33
N LEU A 130 9.02 4.91 -5.71
CA LEU A 130 9.66 4.90 -7.02
C LEU A 130 8.98 3.80 -7.83
N PHE A 131 8.63 4.09 -9.08
CA PHE A 131 8.02 3.10 -9.96
C PHE A 131 8.83 2.96 -11.24
N LEU A 132 8.86 1.72 -11.75
CA LEU A 132 9.38 1.39 -13.06
C LEU A 132 8.18 1.19 -13.98
N CYS A 133 8.05 2.03 -14.99
CA CYS A 133 7.03 1.88 -16.02
C CYS A 133 7.74 1.65 -17.35
N LYS A 134 7.65 0.44 -17.88
CA LYS A 134 7.91 0.26 -19.31
C LYS A 134 6.63 0.68 -20.00
N ILE A 135 6.58 1.94 -20.48
CA ILE A 135 5.46 2.40 -21.30
C ILE A 135 5.34 1.41 -22.47
N LEU A 136 4.28 0.60 -22.46
CA LEU A 136 3.87 -0.13 -23.65
C LEU A 136 3.53 0.95 -24.65
N GLU A 137 4.26 1.01 -25.76
CA GLU A 137 3.99 1.91 -26.88
C GLU A 137 2.48 1.85 -27.18
N ILE A 138 1.75 2.88 -26.78
CA ILE A 138 0.37 3.07 -27.21
C ILE A 138 0.49 3.44 -28.68
N LYS A 139 0.20 2.47 -29.54
CA LYS A 139 0.13 2.65 -30.99
C LYS A 139 -1.11 3.45 -31.38
#